data_AF-Q31CB0-F1
#
_entry.id   AF-Q31CB0-F1
#
_cell.length_a   1.000
_cell.length_b   1.000
_cell.length_c   1.000
_cell.angle_alpha   90.00
_cell.angle_beta   90.00
_cell.angle_gamma   90.00
#
_symmetry.space_group_name_H-M   'P 1'
#
loop_
_entity.id
_entity.type
_entity.pdbx_description
1 polymer ?
#
loop_
_entity_poly.entity_id
_entity_poly.type
_entity_poly.pdbx_seq_one_letter_code
_entity_poly.pdbx_strand_id
1 'polypeptide(L)' 'MNIGILFLKSNLTGIITFSELDWITNHQSNFTRLEESIAIKLGRMLDAGSINIGCRLNS' A
#
# COMPACT_ATOMS: atom_id res chain seq x y z
N MET A 1 -10.32 -1.72 4.90
CA MET A 1 -8.94 -2.27 4.73
C MET A 1 -8.11 -1.81 5.93
N ASN A 2 -6.95 -2.40 6.21
CA ASN A 2 -5.98 -1.92 7.19
C ASN A 2 -4.61 -1.76 6.51
N ILE A 3 -3.85 -0.70 6.84
CA ILE A 3 -2.60 -0.41 6.14
C ILE A 3 -1.50 -1.45 6.40
N GLY A 4 -1.49 -2.09 7.56
CA GLY A 4 -0.59 -3.21 7.86
C GLY A 4 -0.87 -4.43 6.98
N ILE A 5 -2.16 -4.76 6.75
CA ILE A 5 -2.55 -5.83 5.82
C ILE A 5 -2.11 -5.47 4.39
N LEU A 6 -2.33 -4.23 3.98
CA LEU A 6 -1.94 -3.73 2.66
C LEU A 6 -0.42 -3.79 2.48
N PHE A 7 0.35 -3.44 3.51
CA PHE A 7 1.80 -3.56 3.54
C PHE A 7 2.27 -5.01 3.36
N LEU A 8 1.74 -5.95 4.15
CA LEU A 8 2.10 -7.36 4.05
C LEU A 8 1.75 -7.93 2.67
N LYS A 9 0.55 -7.61 2.17
CA LYS A 9 0.08 -8.08 0.86
C LYS A 9 0.92 -7.52 -0.29
N SER A 10 1.32 -6.25 -0.21
CA SER A 10 2.17 -5.62 -1.22
C SER A 10 3.57 -6.20 -1.21
N ASN A 11 4.15 -6.49 -0.03
CA ASN A 11 5.44 -7.16 0.08
C ASN A 11 5.38 -8.60 -0.44
N LEU A 12 4.31 -9.33 -0.15
CA LEU A 12 4.18 -10.72 -0.57
C LEU A 12 3.96 -10.86 -2.08
N THR A 13 3.18 -9.95 -2.68
CA THR A 13 2.81 -10.03 -4.10
C THR A 13 3.71 -9.20 -5.02
N GLY A 14 4.49 -8.26 -4.48
CA GLY A 14 5.19 -7.25 -5.28
C GLY A 14 4.26 -6.25 -5.97
N ILE A 15 2.95 -6.29 -5.67
CA ILE A 15 1.92 -5.51 -6.35
C ILE A 15 1.14 -4.72 -5.32
N ILE A 16 0.87 -3.44 -5.61
CA ILE A 16 -0.16 -2.64 -4.96
C ILE A 16 -1.21 -2.24 -6.01
N THR A 17 -2.49 -2.31 -5.70
CA THR A 17 -3.55 -1.97 -6.67
C THR A 17 -3.92 -0.49 -6.63
N PHE A 18 -4.50 0.03 -7.71
CA PHE A 18 -5.06 1.40 -7.71
C PHE A 18 -6.12 1.60 -6.63
N SER A 19 -6.98 0.61 -6.38
CA SER A 19 -7.98 0.66 -5.31
C SER A 19 -7.36 0.68 -3.90
N GLU A 20 -6.19 0.06 -3.73
CA GLU A 20 -5.44 0.08 -2.47
C GLU A 20 -4.75 1.44 -2.27
N LEU A 21 -4.18 2.02 -3.32
CA LEU A 21 -3.64 3.38 -3.30
C LEU A 21 -4.73 4.41 -3.00
N ASP A 22 -5.88 4.32 -3.68
CA ASP A 22 -7.03 5.20 -3.45
C ASP A 22 -7.54 5.08 -2.01
N TRP A 23 -7.60 3.86 -1.47
CA TRP A 23 -7.94 3.65 -0.06
C TRP A 23 -6.94 4.36 0.86
N ILE A 24 -5.63 4.27 0.61
CA ILE A 24 -4.60 4.97 1.40
C ILE A 24 -4.85 6.48 1.37
N THR A 25 -5.02 7.08 0.20
CA THR A 25 -5.18 8.54 0.05
C THR A 25 -6.48 9.06 0.67
N ASN A 26 -7.53 8.25 0.70
CA ASN A 26 -8.80 8.60 1.33
C ASN A 26 -8.80 8.44 2.87
N HIS A 27 -7.84 7.68 3.44
CA HIS A 27 -7.79 7.41 4.88
C HIS A 27 -6.58 8.04 5.59
N GLN A 28 -5.62 8.61 4.83
CA GLN A 28 -4.36 9.14 5.36
C GLN A 28 -4.52 10.17 6.48
N SER A 29 -5.59 10.97 6.48
CA SER A 29 -5.86 11.98 7.51
C SER A 29 -6.15 11.38 8.90
N ASN A 30 -6.50 10.10 8.96
CA ASN A 30 -6.89 9.39 10.18
C ASN A 30 -5.82 8.41 10.66
N PHE A 31 -4.67 8.35 9.98
CA PHE A 31 -3.61 7.42 10.35
C PHE A 31 -2.93 7.85 11.64
N THR A 32 -2.65 6.86 12.50
CA THR A 32 -1.67 7.03 13.56
C THR A 32 -0.29 7.27 12.96
N ARG A 33 0.65 7.84 13.74
CA ARG A 33 2.05 8.01 13.31
C ARG A 33 2.69 6.72 12.78
N LEU A 34 2.33 5.57 13.36
CA LEU A 34 2.81 4.28 12.89
C LEU A 34 2.26 3.97 11.49
N GLU A 35 0.97 4.15 11.28
CA GLU A 35 0.31 3.91 10.00
C GLU A 35 0.80 4.86 8.90
N GLU A 36 1.00 6.15 9.23
CA GLU A 36 1.64 7.11 8.32
C GLU A 36 3.03 6.65 7.91
N SER A 37 3.85 6.17 8.84
CA SER A 37 5.20 5.67 8.52
C SER A 37 5.16 4.48 7.56
N ILE A 38 4.14 3.63 7.66
CA ILE A 38 3.92 2.49 6.76
C ILE A 38 3.48 2.98 5.38
N ALA A 39 2.58 3.96 5.31
CA ALA A 39 2.15 4.58 4.06
C ALA A 39 3.33 5.20 3.31
N ILE A 40 4.18 5.96 4.01
CA ILE A 40 5.40 6.56 3.46
C ILE A 40 6.36 5.47 2.97
N LYS A 41 6.53 4.38 3.74
CA LYS A 41 7.36 3.25 3.33
C LYS A 41 6.85 2.60 2.04
N LEU A 42 5.53 2.41 1.91
CA LEU A 42 4.92 1.90 0.67
C LEU A 42 5.21 2.81 -0.53
N GLY A 43 5.08 4.12 -0.37
CA GLY A 43 5.45 5.10 -1.40
C GLY A 43 6.90 4.95 -1.85
N ARG A 44 7.84 4.88 -0.89
CA ARG A 44 9.27 4.67 -1.21
C ARG A 44 9.54 3.34 -1.91
N MET A 45 8.84 2.28 -1.53
CA MET A 45 8.97 0.97 -2.19
C MET A 45 8.47 1.02 -3.64
N LEU A 46 7.41 1.79 -3.89
CA LEU A 46 6.89 2.02 -5.24
C LEU A 46 7.89 2.81 -6.08
N ASP A 47 8.42 3.92 -5.55
CA ASP A 47 9.41 4.76 -6.23
C ASP A 47 10.70 3.98 -6.56
N ALA A 48 11.09 3.06 -5.67
CA ALA A 48 12.26 2.20 -5.86
C ALA A 48 12.03 1.01 -6.81
N GLY A 49 10.79 0.79 -7.30
CA GLY A 49 10.43 -0.37 -8.11
C GLY A 49 10.42 -1.70 -7.36
N SER A 50 10.46 -1.67 -6.02
CA SER A 50 10.37 -2.88 -5.18
C SER A 50 8.95 -3.45 -5.14
N ILE A 51 7.94 -2.59 -5.34
CA ILE A 51 6.56 -2.98 -5.64
C ILE A 51 6.10 -2.19 -6.86
N ASN A 52 5.15 -2.73 -7.62
CA ASN A 52 4.60 -2.10 -8.81
C ASN A 52 3.09 -1.89 -8.70
N ILE A 53 2.56 -0.90 -9.42
CA ILE A 53 1.12 -0.73 -9.56
C ILE A 53 0.58 -1.82 -10.50
N GLY A 54 -0.46 -2.52 -10.09
CA GLY A 54 -1.06 -3.56 -10.93
C GLY A 54 -2.44 -4.00 -10.50
N CYS A 55 -2.87 -5.12 -11.05
CA CYS A 55 -4.14 -5.78 -10.73
C CYS A 55 -3.87 -7.14 -10.09
N ARG A 56 -4.74 -7.55 -9.16
CA ARG A 56 -4.75 -8.94 -8.66
C ARG A 56 -5.96 -9.62 -9.25
N LEU A 57 -5.73 -10.66 -10.05
CA LEU A 57 -6.79 -11.51 -10.56
C LEU A 57 -7.20 -12.42 -9.41
N ASN A 58 -8.46 -12.31 -8.98
CA ASN A 58 -9.03 -13.27 -8.04
C ASN A 58 -9.32 -14.54 -8.84
N SER A 59 -8.58 -15.62 -8.56
CA SER A 59 -8.88 -16.96 -9.07
C SER A 59 -10.10 -17.56 -8.38
#